data_AF-A0AAV7PQZ3-F1
#
_entry.id   AF-A0AAV7PQZ3-F1
#
_cell.length_a   1.000
_cell.length_b   1.000
_cell.length_c   1.000
_cell.angle_alpha   90.00
_cell.angle_beta   90.00
_cell.angle_gamma   90.00
#
_symmetry.space_group_name_H-M   'P 1'
#
loop_
_entity.id
_entity.type
_entity.pdbx_description
1 polymer ?
#
loop_
_entity_poly.entity_id
_entity_poly.type
_entity_poly.pdbx_seq_one_letter_code
_entity_poly.pdbx_strand_id
1 'polypeptide(L)'
;MDNAITSLTAETKSMHLDIVGFQSRVSGLEQCVATVEGHVTTFQDRDQKLLYLQSTLIDLEDRSRRENICFFGFPECMNGMDTHSFLRDP
;
A
#
# COMPACT_ATOMS: atom_id res chain seq x y z
N MET A 1 55.46 20.81 -28.56
CA MET A 1 54.96 20.90 -27.18
C MET A 1 53.58 21.53 -27.14
N ASP A 2 53.39 22.68 -27.80
CA ASP A 2 52.14 23.45 -27.74
C ASP A 2 50.88 22.73 -28.24
N ASN A 3 51.00 21.90 -29.28
CA ASN A 3 49.85 21.12 -29.77
C ASN A 3 49.34 20.08 -28.75
N ALA A 4 50.26 19.44 -28.01
CA ALA A 4 49.89 18.46 -26.98
C ALA A 4 49.23 19.14 -25.77
N ILE A 5 49.75 20.30 -25.38
CA ILE A 5 49.16 21.13 -24.30
C ILE A 5 47.77 21.61 -24.70
N THR A 6 47.58 22.01 -25.96
CA THR A 6 46.27 22.46 -26.46
C THR A 6 45.25 21.32 -26.47
N SER A 7 45.63 20.13 -26.93
CA SER A 7 44.74 18.94 -26.90
C SER A 7 44.38 18.53 -25.47
N LEU A 8 45.34 18.47 -24.55
CA LEU A 8 45.08 18.15 -23.14
C LEU A 8 44.15 19.18 -22.48
N THR A 9 44.29 20.46 -22.84
CA THR A 9 43.42 21.53 -22.33
C THR A 9 41.98 21.35 -22.83
N ALA A 10 41.80 20.99 -24.11
CA ALA A 10 40.48 20.72 -24.67
C ALA A 10 39.82 19.50 -24.02
N GLU A 11 40.58 18.42 -23.84
CA GLU A 11 40.09 17.19 -23.18
C GLU A 11 39.71 17.45 -21.72
N THR A 12 40.55 18.17 -20.97
CA THR A 12 40.25 18.56 -19.58
C THR A 12 38.97 19.39 -19.49
N LYS A 13 38.74 20.30 -20.45
CA LYS A 13 37.51 21.09 -20.51
C LYS A 13 36.29 20.22 -20.83
N SER A 14 36.43 19.23 -21.72
CA SER A 14 35.36 18.27 -22.02
C SER A 14 35.00 17.46 -20.77
N MET A 15 35.99 16.87 -20.10
CA MET A 15 35.75 16.12 -18.86
C MET A 15 35.10 16.98 -17.78
N HIS A 16 35.49 18.25 -17.66
CA HIS A 16 34.87 19.17 -16.71
C HIS A 16 33.36 19.35 -16.99
N LEU A 17 32.97 19.51 -18.26
CA LEU A 17 31.57 19.60 -18.64
C LEU A 17 30.81 18.31 -18.34
N ASP A 18 31.42 17.15 -18.61
CA ASP A 18 30.83 15.85 -18.29
C ASP A 18 30.62 15.68 -16.77
N ILE A 19 31.60 16.09 -15.96
CA ILE A 19 31.51 16.05 -14.49
C ILE A 19 30.35 16.93 -14.01
N VAL A 20 30.22 18.16 -14.53
CA VAL A 20 29.09 19.04 -14.19
C VAL A 20 27.76 18.42 -14.59
N GLY A 21 27.70 17.79 -15.78
CA GLY A 21 26.53 17.05 -16.24
C GLY A 21 26.16 15.88 -15.32
N PHE A 22 27.14 15.10 -14.88
CA PHE A 22 26.91 14.01 -13.93
C PHE A 22 26.46 14.52 -12.56
N GLN A 23 27.05 15.60 -12.04
CA GLN A 23 26.63 16.21 -10.78
C GLN A 23 25.16 16.62 -10.84
N SER A 24 24.73 17.28 -11.91
CA SER A 24 23.32 17.67 -12.08
C SER A 24 22.39 16.45 -12.12
N ARG A 25 22.79 15.37 -12.80
CA ARG A 25 22.00 14.13 -12.87
C ARG A 25 21.91 13.43 -11.52
N VAL A 26 23.01 13.38 -10.75
CA VAL A 26 23.04 12.81 -9.40
C VAL A 26 22.10 13.58 -8.48
N SER A 27 22.16 14.91 -8.47
CA SER A 27 21.23 15.73 -7.66
C SER A 27 19.76 15.51 -8.05
N GLY A 28 19.47 15.33 -9.35
CA GLY A 28 18.12 14.99 -9.79
C GLY A 28 17.66 13.60 -9.31
N LEU A 29 18.56 12.62 -9.29
CA LEU A 29 18.28 11.28 -8.75
C LEU A 29 18.06 11.32 -7.24
N GLU A 30 18.87 12.06 -6.49
CA GLU A 30 18.71 12.23 -5.03
C GLU A 30 17.32 12.80 -4.69
N GLN A 31 16.85 13.79 -5.46
CA GLN A 31 15.52 14.36 -5.27
C GLN A 31 14.39 13.35 -5.60
N CYS A 32 14.58 12.54 -6.65
CA CYS A 32 13.65 11.48 -7.00
C CYS A 32 13.57 10.41 -5.90
N VAL A 33 14.72 9.99 -5.37
CA VAL A 33 14.80 9.04 -4.25
C VAL A 33 14.07 9.58 -3.03
N ALA A 34 14.33 10.83 -2.63
CA ALA A 34 13.63 11.45 -1.50
C ALA A 34 12.10 11.48 -1.68
N THR A 35 11.64 11.71 -2.92
CA THR A 35 10.20 11.67 -3.25
C THR A 35 9.62 10.26 -3.11
N VAL A 36 10.32 9.25 -3.62
CA VAL A 36 9.90 7.85 -3.52
C VAL A 36 9.88 7.39 -2.07
N GLU A 37 10.88 7.76 -1.26
CA GLU A 37 10.91 7.47 0.17
C GLU A 37 9.70 8.05 0.90
N GLY A 38 9.33 9.30 0.59
CA GLY A 38 8.11 9.91 1.14
C GLY A 38 6.82 9.16 0.76
N HIS A 39 6.74 8.64 -0.47
CA HIS A 39 5.62 7.79 -0.88
C HIS A 39 5.61 6.46 -0.11
N VAL A 40 6.76 5.83 0.10
CA VAL A 40 6.88 4.58 0.85
C VAL A 40 6.38 4.75 2.29
N THR A 41 6.79 5.83 2.97
CA THR A 41 6.27 6.14 4.32
C THR A 41 4.76 6.31 4.32
N THR A 42 4.21 7.03 3.34
CA THR A 42 2.76 7.21 3.20
C THR A 42 2.03 5.88 2.99
N PHE A 43 2.61 4.95 2.21
CA PHE A 43 2.03 3.63 2.01
C PHE A 43 2.07 2.79 3.28
N GLN A 44 3.16 2.85 4.05
CA GLN A 44 3.28 2.16 5.34
C GLN A 44 2.21 2.63 6.33
N ASP A 45 1.96 3.94 6.43
CA ASP A 45 0.91 4.48 7.28
C ASP A 45 -0.49 4.00 6.88
N ARG A 46 -0.74 3.92 5.57
CA ARG A 46 -2.02 3.42 5.03
C ARG A 46 -2.21 1.94 5.31
N ASP A 47 -1.16 1.14 5.23
CA ASP A 47 -1.18 -0.30 5.53
C ASP A 47 -1.51 -0.54 7.02
N GLN A 48 -0.88 0.21 7.92
CA GLN A 48 -1.20 0.16 9.36
C GLN A 48 -2.67 0.52 9.63
N LYS A 49 -3.19 1.55 8.94
CA LYS A 49 -4.59 1.92 9.05
C LYS A 49 -5.53 0.83 8.54
N LEU A 50 -5.18 0.14 7.46
CA LEU A 50 -5.97 -0.98 6.94
C LEU A 50 -6.01 -2.14 7.93
N LEU A 51 -4.88 -2.52 8.53
CA LEU A 51 -4.83 -3.57 9.56
C LEU A 51 -5.72 -3.22 10.76
N TYR A 52 -5.66 -1.96 11.21
CA TYR A 52 -6.53 -1.48 12.29
C TYR A 52 -8.02 -1.56 11.93
N LEU A 53 -8.40 -1.11 10.74
CA LEU A 53 -9.79 -1.16 10.28
C LEU A 53 -10.27 -2.61 10.11
N GLN A 54 -9.42 -3.50 9.60
CA GLN A 54 -9.74 -4.91 9.48
C GLN A 54 -10.01 -5.55 10.84
N SER A 55 -9.15 -5.30 11.83
CA SER A 55 -9.36 -5.79 13.20
C SER A 55 -10.66 -5.24 13.80
N THR A 56 -10.97 -3.97 13.55
CA THR A 56 -12.20 -3.33 14.05
C THR A 56 -13.44 -3.94 13.40
N LEU A 57 -13.39 -4.25 12.10
CA LEU A 57 -14.49 -4.92 11.39
C LEU A 57 -14.77 -6.31 11.95
N ILE A 58 -13.71 -7.09 12.24
CA ILE A 58 -13.86 -8.42 12.84
C ILE A 58 -14.53 -8.32 14.22
N ASP A 59 -14.07 -7.40 15.10
CA ASP A 59 -14.71 -7.21 16.41
C ASP A 59 -16.18 -6.81 16.28
N LEU A 60 -16.50 -5.91 15.36
CA LEU A 60 -17.87 -5.50 15.12
C LEU A 60 -18.75 -6.63 14.58
N GLU A 61 -18.23 -7.46 13.67
CA GLU A 61 -18.93 -8.65 13.17
C GLU A 61 -19.21 -9.64 14.30
N ASP A 62 -18.20 -9.93 15.12
CA ASP A 62 -18.35 -10.81 16.27
C ASP A 62 -19.40 -10.26 17.23
N ARG A 63 -19.31 -8.98 17.60
CA ARG A 63 -20.29 -8.32 18.48
C ARG A 63 -21.70 -8.34 17.91
N SER A 64 -21.86 -8.16 16.61
CA SER A 64 -23.15 -8.22 15.94
C SER A 64 -23.73 -9.63 15.94
N ARG A 65 -22.90 -10.68 16.00
CA ARG A 65 -23.33 -12.09 15.98
C ARG A 65 -23.46 -12.73 17.36
N ARG A 66 -22.89 -12.14 18.41
CA ARG A 66 -22.86 -12.72 19.77
C ARG A 66 -24.24 -13.16 20.29
N GLU A 67 -25.29 -12.39 19.99
CA GLU A 67 -26.66 -12.69 20.44
C GLU A 67 -27.49 -13.44 19.37
N ASN A 68 -26.90 -13.75 18.21
CA ASN A 68 -27.58 -14.47 17.14
C ASN A 68 -27.41 -15.98 17.32
N ILE A 69 -28.52 -16.71 17.25
CA ILE A 69 -28.53 -18.18 17.22
C ILE A 69 -28.71 -18.62 15.76
N CYS A 70 -27.81 -19.45 15.27
CA CYS A 70 -27.92 -20.03 13.92
C CYS A 70 -28.61 -21.39 14.01
N PHE A 71 -29.77 -21.53 13.36
CA PHE A 71 -30.50 -22.80 13.28
C PHE A 71 -30.09 -23.56 12.02
N PHE A 72 -29.52 -24.75 12.19
CA PHE A 72 -29.13 -25.65 11.10
C PHE A 72 -30.07 -26.86 11.02
N GLY A 73 -30.34 -27.35 9.81
CA GLY A 73 -31.19 -28.53 9.61
C GLY A 73 -32.69 -28.28 9.81
N PHE A 74 -33.11 -27.01 9.85
CA PHE A 74 -34.53 -26.67 9.83
C PHE A 74 -35.14 -27.04 8.47
N PRO A 75 -36.30 -27.73 8.44
CA PRO A 75 -37.00 -27.99 7.19
C PRO A 75 -37.37 -26.66 6.52
N GLU A 76 -37.14 -26.55 5.21
CA GLU A 76 -37.63 -25.42 4.42
C GLU A 76 -39.17 -25.49 4.37
N CYS A 77 -39.83 -24.77 5.29
CA CYS A 77 -41.29 -24.56 5.35
C CYS A 77 -42.14 -25.82 5.15
N MET A 78 -42.13 -26.78 6.07
CA MET A 78 -43.16 -27.82 6.07
C MET A 78 -44.54 -27.17 6.28
N ASN A 79 -45.43 -27.29 5.29
CA ASN A 79 -46.78 -26.73 5.26
C ASN A 79 -46.88 -25.19 5.32
N GLY A 80 -45.84 -24.46 4.89
CA GLY A 80 -45.88 -23.00 4.82
C GLY A 80 -45.86 -22.28 6.18
N MET A 81 -45.53 -22.99 7.26
CA MET A 81 -45.33 -22.40 8.59
C MET A 81 -43.98 -21.69 8.66
N ASP A 82 -43.96 -20.51 9.27
CA ASP A 82 -42.72 -19.76 9.52
C ASP A 82 -41.92 -20.32 10.70
N THR A 83 -40.65 -19.92 10.80
CA THR A 83 -39.72 -20.40 11.85
C THR A 83 -40.24 -20.11 13.26
N HIS A 84 -40.93 -18.98 13.45
CA HIS A 84 -41.47 -18.60 14.75
C HIS A 84 -42.64 -19.50 15.19
N SER A 85 -43.51 -19.89 14.25
CA SER A 85 -44.64 -20.79 14.50
C SER A 85 -44.16 -22.20 14.81
N PHE A 86 -43.16 -22.70 14.07
CA PHE A 86 -42.54 -24.01 14.34
C PHE A 86 -41.91 -24.09 15.74
N LEU A 87 -41.26 -23.01 16.20
CA LEU A 87 -40.61 -23.00 17.52
C LEU A 87 -41.60 -22.92 18.70
N ARG A 88 -42.87 -22.58 18.46
CA ARG A 88 -43.90 -22.46 19.52
C ARG A 88 -44.69 -23.75 19.76
N ASP A 89 -44.88 -24.57 18.74
CA ASP A 89 -45.53 -25.90 18.81
C ASP A 89 -44.54 -26.96 18.27
N PRO A 90 -43.62 -27.47 19.12
CA PRO A 90 -42.60 -28.44 18.70
C PRO A 90 -43.16 -29.82 18.35
#